data_AF-A0A656HEQ2-F1
#
_entry.id   AF-A0A656HEQ2-F1
#
_cell.length_a   1.000
_cell.length_b   1.000
_cell.length_c   1.000
_cell.angle_alpha   90.00
_cell.angle_beta   90.00
_cell.angle_gamma   90.00
#
_symmetry.space_group_name_H-M   'P 1'
#
loop_
_entity.id
_entity.type
_entity.pdbx_description
1 polymer ?
#
loop_
_entity_poly.entity_id
_entity_poly.type
_entity_poly.pdbx_seq_one_letter_code
_entity_poly.pdbx_strand_id
1 'polypeptide(L)'
;MKCKSPQATLQVSLMTLLGAIGVNFPVFADCDLKTEVNDANPQDVKRFFANKSKKVVTFVGYSGAEYEDKRSMLKEAESVLDKLDASATIVNIGATPEGIGAIYLLAKDKGFTTTGIVSTQAKAYDAALSDCVDYVFYVDDPSWGGYVEEGKNLSPTSSAIVESSDLMVGIGGGEVARDELTAAQKLGKQVQFIPADMNHQKAQEKARKKGLPEPTDFKGAADEVF
;
A
#
# COMPACT_ATOMS: atom_id res chain seq x y z
N MET A 1 -24.33 51.04 -65.45
CA MET A 1 -23.73 52.30 -64.93
C MET A 1 -22.91 51.92 -63.69
N LYS A 2 -21.56 51.83 -63.77
CA LYS A 2 -20.58 52.88 -63.36
C LYS A 2 -21.03 53.60 -62.07
N CYS A 3 -20.33 53.64 -60.95
CA CYS A 3 -18.89 53.90 -60.76
C CYS A 3 -18.44 53.67 -59.30
N LYS A 4 -17.21 53.13 -59.16
CA LYS A 4 -16.07 53.55 -58.30
C LYS A 4 -16.20 53.72 -56.76
N SER A 5 -15.25 53.05 -56.09
CA SER A 5 -14.66 53.24 -54.74
C SER A 5 -13.88 54.59 -54.63
N PRO A 6 -13.23 55.04 -53.49
CA PRO A 6 -12.53 54.25 -52.45
C PRO A 6 -12.41 54.80 -50.98
N GLN A 7 -11.92 53.89 -50.10
CA GLN A 7 -10.99 54.04 -48.94
C GLN A 7 -11.17 55.14 -47.86
N ALA A 8 -11.18 54.70 -46.58
CA ALA A 8 -10.24 55.19 -45.57
C ALA A 8 -10.15 54.24 -44.35
N THR A 9 -8.91 54.09 -43.90
CA THR A 9 -8.34 53.21 -42.89
C THR A 9 -8.62 53.68 -41.46
N LEU A 10 -8.77 52.77 -40.48
CA LEU A 10 -8.16 52.96 -39.17
C LEU A 10 -7.85 51.61 -38.53
N GLN A 11 -6.56 51.36 -38.38
CA GLN A 11 -5.94 50.20 -37.77
C GLN A 11 -5.76 50.51 -36.28
N VAL A 12 -6.34 49.71 -35.39
CA VAL A 12 -5.97 49.70 -33.97
C VAL A 12 -5.54 48.28 -33.64
N SER A 13 -4.23 48.08 -33.60
CA SER A 13 -3.59 46.88 -33.06
C SER A 13 -3.84 46.85 -31.55
N LEU A 14 -4.50 45.80 -31.08
CA LEU A 14 -4.43 45.39 -29.68
C LEU A 14 -3.72 44.05 -29.63
N MET A 15 -2.41 44.10 -29.37
CA MET A 15 -1.61 42.94 -28.98
C MET A 15 -2.04 42.56 -27.57
N THR A 16 -2.88 41.53 -27.43
CA THR A 16 -3.13 40.89 -26.13
C THR A 16 -2.13 39.74 -25.99
N LEU A 17 -1.09 40.00 -25.21
CA LEU A 17 -0.16 38.99 -24.72
C LEU A 17 -0.90 38.15 -23.65
N LEU A 18 -1.61 37.10 -24.05
CA LEU A 18 -2.08 36.09 -23.10
C LEU A 18 -0.88 35.22 -22.69
N GLY A 19 -0.27 35.58 -21.56
CA GLY A 19 0.56 34.65 -20.81
C GLY A 19 -0.28 33.47 -20.37
N ALA A 20 -0.07 32.31 -21.01
CA ALA A 20 -0.61 31.06 -20.53
C ALA A 20 0.08 30.72 -19.20
N ILE A 21 -0.55 31.13 -18.09
CA ILE A 21 -0.29 30.54 -16.79
C ILE A 21 -0.83 29.12 -16.88
N GLY A 22 0.05 28.17 -17.22
CA GLY A 22 -0.23 26.76 -17.12
C GLY A 22 -0.47 26.43 -15.65
N VAL A 23 -1.74 26.41 -15.25
CA VAL A 23 -2.14 25.83 -13.97
C VAL A 23 -1.92 24.33 -14.13
N ASN A 24 -0.79 23.82 -13.64
CA ASN A 24 -0.58 22.39 -13.46
C ASN A 24 -1.60 21.93 -12.42
N PHE A 25 -2.75 21.44 -12.88
CA PHE A 25 -3.61 20.65 -12.02
C PHE A 25 -2.86 19.36 -11.69
N PRO A 26 -2.75 18.98 -10.41
CA PRO A 26 -2.26 17.65 -10.07
C PRO A 26 -3.18 16.64 -10.75
N VAL A 27 -2.59 15.81 -11.61
CA VAL A 27 -3.27 14.62 -12.13
C VAL A 27 -3.36 13.69 -10.94
N PHE A 28 -4.54 13.61 -10.31
CA PHE A 28 -4.83 12.54 -9.37
C PHE A 28 -4.70 11.22 -10.13
N ALA A 29 -3.99 10.25 -9.55
CA ALA A 29 -3.88 8.96 -10.19
C ALA A 29 -5.23 8.26 -10.05
N ASP A 30 -5.99 8.15 -11.14
CA ASP A 30 -7.18 7.29 -11.14
C ASP A 30 -6.71 5.85 -10.88
N CYS A 31 -7.26 5.21 -9.85
CA CYS A 31 -7.06 3.78 -9.56
C CYS A 31 -7.77 2.87 -10.58
N ASP A 32 -7.98 3.35 -11.81
CA ASP A 32 -8.73 2.70 -12.88
C ASP A 32 -7.87 1.77 -13.77
N LEU A 33 -6.62 1.52 -13.38
CA LEU A 33 -5.84 0.50 -14.07
C LEU A 33 -6.35 -0.89 -13.67
N LYS A 34 -6.60 -1.72 -14.67
CA LYS A 34 -7.02 -3.11 -14.47
C LYS A 34 -5.97 -3.86 -13.64
N THR A 35 -6.32 -4.22 -12.41
CA THR A 35 -5.51 -5.10 -11.55
C THR A 35 -5.26 -6.44 -12.23
N GLU A 36 -4.00 -6.85 -12.30
CA GLU A 36 -3.60 -8.19 -12.72
C GLU A 36 -3.60 -9.15 -11.52
N VAL A 37 -4.54 -10.10 -11.50
CA VAL A 37 -4.70 -11.06 -10.41
C VAL A 37 -4.14 -12.42 -10.81
N ASN A 38 -3.25 -12.97 -9.98
CA ASN A 38 -2.57 -14.22 -10.23
C ASN A 38 -2.66 -15.15 -9.02
N ASP A 39 -2.90 -16.45 -9.26
CA ASP A 39 -2.60 -17.49 -8.27
C ASP A 39 -1.12 -17.84 -8.36
N ALA A 40 -0.43 -17.91 -7.22
CA ALA A 40 1.02 -18.07 -7.17
C ALA A 40 1.47 -18.91 -5.98
N ASN A 41 2.66 -19.49 -6.09
CA ASN A 41 3.43 -19.95 -4.93
C ASN A 41 4.54 -18.92 -4.61
N PRO A 42 5.23 -19.04 -3.45
CA PRO A 42 6.27 -18.07 -3.07
C PRO A 42 7.40 -17.90 -4.10
N GLN A 43 7.76 -18.95 -4.84
CA GLN A 43 8.81 -18.88 -5.85
C GLN A 43 8.39 -18.11 -7.10
N ASP A 44 7.12 -18.18 -7.48
CA ASP A 44 6.59 -17.40 -8.60
C ASP A 44 6.54 -15.91 -8.25
N VAL A 45 6.13 -15.57 -7.03
CA VAL A 45 6.16 -14.20 -6.50
C VAL A 45 7.60 -13.65 -6.51
N LYS A 46 8.56 -14.41 -5.96
CA LYS A 46 9.97 -14.03 -5.94
C LYS A 46 10.53 -13.80 -7.34
N ARG A 47 10.20 -14.66 -8.31
CA ARG A 47 10.61 -14.53 -9.70
C ARG A 47 10.04 -13.27 -10.34
N PHE A 48 8.77 -12.93 -10.05
CA PHE A 48 8.17 -11.69 -10.53
C PHE A 48 8.97 -10.46 -10.09
N PHE A 49 9.27 -10.33 -8.79
CA PHE A 49 10.02 -9.17 -8.29
C PHE A 49 11.45 -9.13 -8.81
N ALA A 50 12.14 -10.27 -8.87
CA ALA A 50 13.50 -10.35 -9.42
C ALA A 50 13.55 -9.85 -10.88
N ASN A 51 12.55 -10.17 -11.69
CA ASN A 51 12.48 -9.75 -13.10
C ASN A 51 12.20 -8.25 -13.26
N LYS A 52 11.69 -7.54 -12.25
CA LYS A 52 11.46 -6.10 -12.31
C LYS A 52 12.72 -5.27 -12.08
N SER A 53 13.74 -5.85 -11.42
CA SER A 53 14.99 -5.14 -11.06
C SER A 53 14.73 -3.81 -10.32
N LYS A 54 13.72 -3.78 -9.45
CA LYS A 54 13.34 -2.64 -8.59
C LYS A 54 13.46 -3.03 -7.13
N LYS A 55 13.68 -2.04 -6.27
CA LYS A 55 13.62 -2.23 -4.81
C LYS A 55 12.17 -2.52 -4.40
N VAL A 56 11.96 -3.47 -3.51
CA VAL A 56 10.64 -3.77 -2.93
C VAL A 56 10.56 -3.23 -1.52
N VAL A 57 9.64 -2.29 -1.31
CA VAL A 57 9.29 -1.76 0.02
C VAL A 57 7.93 -2.30 0.39
N THR A 58 7.88 -3.12 1.44
CA THR A 58 6.64 -3.70 1.93
C THR A 58 6.14 -2.97 3.16
N PHE A 59 4.87 -2.56 3.15
CA PHE A 59 4.17 -2.07 4.34
C PHE A 59 3.38 -3.20 4.99
N VAL A 60 3.55 -3.36 6.30
CA VAL A 60 2.78 -4.30 7.13
C VAL A 60 2.19 -3.57 8.33
N GLY A 61 1.09 -4.08 8.87
CA GLY A 61 0.39 -3.41 9.96
C GLY A 61 -0.98 -4.02 10.23
N TYR A 62 -1.90 -3.22 10.77
CA TYR A 62 -3.28 -3.65 10.95
C TYR A 62 -4.03 -3.67 9.63
N SER A 63 -4.75 -4.74 9.34
CA SER A 63 -5.75 -4.81 8.27
C SER A 63 -7.13 -4.56 8.89
N GLY A 64 -8.02 -5.55 8.98
CA GLY A 64 -9.38 -5.36 9.50
C GLY A 64 -9.52 -4.94 10.97
N ALA A 65 -8.42 -4.96 11.75
CA ALA A 65 -8.38 -4.31 13.07
C ALA A 65 -8.45 -2.76 12.96
N GLU A 66 -8.09 -2.21 11.81
CA GLU A 66 -7.97 -0.77 11.52
C GLU A 66 -7.06 -0.01 12.51
N TYR A 67 -6.91 1.28 12.26
CA TYR A 67 -6.13 2.19 13.10
C TYR A 67 -7.05 3.11 13.89
N GLU A 68 -6.64 3.46 15.11
CA GLU A 68 -7.33 4.49 15.90
C GLU A 68 -7.19 5.86 15.22
N ASP A 69 -5.97 6.24 14.84
CA ASP A 69 -5.70 7.43 14.04
C ASP A 69 -5.19 7.05 12.65
N LYS A 70 -6.14 6.80 11.74
CA LYS A 70 -5.85 6.49 10.33
C LYS A 70 -5.10 7.64 9.62
N ARG A 71 -5.34 8.89 10.01
CA ARG A 71 -4.68 10.05 9.37
C ARG A 71 -3.20 10.09 9.77
N SER A 72 -2.90 9.86 11.04
CA SER A 72 -1.52 9.77 11.52
C SER A 72 -0.79 8.62 10.82
N MET A 73 -1.41 7.43 10.73
CA MET A 73 -0.84 6.29 9.98
C MET A 73 -0.49 6.66 8.53
N LEU A 74 -1.40 7.31 7.80
CA LEU A 74 -1.15 7.71 6.41
C LEU A 74 -0.04 8.77 6.29
N LYS A 75 0.08 9.69 7.26
CA LYS A 75 1.14 10.70 7.29
C LYS A 75 2.53 10.07 7.50
N GLU A 76 2.60 9.05 8.36
CA GLU A 76 3.84 8.29 8.57
C GLU A 76 4.22 7.49 7.32
N ALA A 77 3.24 6.86 6.67
CA ALA A 77 3.45 6.18 5.39
C ALA A 77 3.91 7.16 4.29
N GLU A 78 3.30 8.34 4.20
CA GLU A 78 3.72 9.41 3.27
C GLU A 78 5.18 9.81 3.51
N SER A 79 5.56 10.01 4.77
CA SER A 79 6.93 10.39 5.14
C SER A 79 7.98 9.33 4.79
N VAL A 80 7.57 8.05 4.68
CA VAL A 80 8.41 6.97 4.16
C VAL A 80 8.47 7.03 2.64
N LEU A 81 7.32 7.14 1.97
CA LEU A 81 7.22 7.17 0.51
C LEU A 81 7.97 8.37 -0.10
N ASP A 82 7.95 9.54 0.54
CA ASP A 82 8.63 10.76 0.08
C ASP A 82 10.16 10.63 0.01
N LYS A 83 10.73 9.60 0.64
CA LYS A 83 12.17 9.31 0.63
C LYS A 83 12.56 8.30 -0.45
N LEU A 84 11.60 7.77 -1.19
CA LEU A 84 11.80 6.70 -2.16
C LEU A 84 11.65 7.23 -3.59
N ASP A 85 12.37 6.61 -4.53
CA ASP A 85 12.22 6.85 -5.95
C ASP A 85 11.16 5.90 -6.53
N ALA A 86 10.03 6.46 -6.96
CA ALA A 86 8.92 5.70 -7.54
C ALA A 86 9.27 4.94 -8.83
N SER A 87 10.25 5.46 -9.61
CA SER A 87 10.70 4.79 -10.82
C SER A 87 11.52 3.53 -10.52
N ALA A 88 12.22 3.50 -9.39
CA ALA A 88 13.11 2.42 -8.95
C ALA A 88 12.53 1.52 -7.85
N THR A 89 11.32 1.81 -7.36
CA THR A 89 10.72 1.13 -6.21
C THR A 89 9.34 0.56 -6.54
N ILE A 90 9.02 -0.59 -5.94
CA ILE A 90 7.68 -1.18 -5.89
C ILE A 90 7.19 -1.13 -4.44
N VAL A 91 5.94 -0.70 -4.26
CA VAL A 91 5.25 -0.71 -2.96
C VAL A 91 4.40 -1.96 -2.85
N ASN A 92 4.72 -2.81 -1.89
CA ASN A 92 4.01 -4.06 -1.64
C ASN A 92 3.22 -4.00 -0.32
N ILE A 93 2.00 -4.56 -0.30
CA ILE A 93 1.15 -4.69 0.91
C ILE A 93 0.33 -6.00 0.79
N GLY A 94 -0.74 -6.15 1.58
CA GLY A 94 -1.61 -7.34 1.66
C GLY A 94 -2.80 -7.36 0.70
N ALA A 95 -2.76 -6.61 -0.41
CA ALA A 95 -3.79 -6.51 -1.47
C ALA A 95 -5.15 -5.90 -1.09
N THR A 96 -5.62 -6.06 0.15
CA THR A 96 -6.90 -5.49 0.62
C THR A 96 -6.79 -3.98 0.87
N PRO A 97 -7.87 -3.20 0.77
CA PRO A 97 -7.86 -1.76 1.07
C PRO A 97 -7.96 -1.43 2.57
N GLU A 98 -8.28 -2.42 3.42
CA GLU A 98 -8.48 -2.24 4.87
C GLU A 98 -7.18 -1.90 5.60
N GLY A 99 -7.30 -1.07 6.63
CA GLY A 99 -6.20 -0.64 7.50
C GLY A 99 -4.99 -0.13 6.72
N ILE A 100 -3.87 -0.86 6.82
CA ILE A 100 -2.58 -0.56 6.19
C ILE A 100 -2.70 -0.52 4.66
N GLY A 101 -3.68 -1.23 4.10
CA GLY A 101 -4.02 -1.21 2.68
C GLY A 101 -4.42 0.17 2.14
N ALA A 102 -4.85 1.10 3.00
CA ALA A 102 -5.15 2.47 2.60
C ALA A 102 -3.94 3.22 2.01
N ILE A 103 -2.72 2.73 2.22
CA ILE A 103 -1.49 3.27 1.63
C ILE A 103 -1.46 3.07 0.10
N TYR A 104 -2.21 2.13 -0.46
CA TYR A 104 -2.22 1.91 -1.92
C TYR A 104 -2.58 3.17 -2.70
N LEU A 105 -3.63 3.90 -2.31
CA LEU A 105 -4.03 5.14 -2.97
C LEU A 105 -2.88 6.17 -2.95
N LEU A 106 -2.28 6.36 -1.77
CA LEU A 106 -1.16 7.28 -1.58
C LEU A 106 0.06 6.89 -2.44
N ALA A 107 0.38 5.60 -2.52
CA ALA A 107 1.46 5.10 -3.36
C ALA A 107 1.17 5.31 -4.86
N LYS A 108 -0.07 5.08 -5.30
CA LYS A 108 -0.50 5.34 -6.68
C LYS A 108 -0.41 6.82 -7.04
N ASP A 109 -0.90 7.71 -6.18
CA ASP A 109 -0.83 9.16 -6.37
C ASP A 109 0.62 9.66 -6.51
N LYS A 110 1.57 8.99 -5.85
CA LYS A 110 3.01 9.29 -5.95
C LYS A 110 3.71 8.55 -7.11
N GLY A 111 2.97 7.82 -7.94
CA GLY A 111 3.48 7.16 -9.14
C GLY A 111 4.20 5.84 -8.91
N PHE A 112 4.09 5.23 -7.72
CA PHE A 112 4.68 3.91 -7.46
C PHE A 112 3.92 2.82 -8.21
N THR A 113 4.65 1.80 -8.66
CA THR A 113 4.03 0.50 -8.96
C THR A 113 3.63 -0.16 -7.65
N THR A 114 2.43 -0.70 -7.60
CA THR A 114 1.83 -1.30 -6.40
C THR A 114 1.60 -2.79 -6.56
N THR A 115 1.90 -3.56 -5.53
CA THR A 115 1.67 -5.01 -5.51
C THR A 115 0.98 -5.43 -4.22
N GLY A 116 0.22 -6.52 -4.30
CA GLY A 116 -0.41 -7.16 -3.16
C GLY A 116 -0.06 -8.63 -3.12
N ILE A 117 0.49 -9.10 -2.00
CA ILE A 117 0.67 -10.53 -1.73
C ILE A 117 -0.29 -10.88 -0.59
N VAL A 118 -1.19 -11.82 -0.84
CA VAL A 118 -2.23 -12.19 0.13
C VAL A 118 -2.49 -13.68 0.08
N SER A 119 -2.91 -14.28 1.20
CA SER A 119 -3.24 -15.70 1.22
C SER A 119 -4.55 -16.00 0.50
N THR A 120 -4.75 -17.26 0.09
CA THR A 120 -6.03 -17.74 -0.43
C THR A 120 -7.18 -17.63 0.58
N GLN A 121 -6.91 -17.37 1.87
CA GLN A 121 -7.95 -17.02 2.84
C GLN A 121 -8.72 -15.76 2.43
N ALA A 122 -8.06 -14.76 1.83
CA ALA A 122 -8.76 -13.56 1.37
C ALA A 122 -9.86 -13.90 0.33
N LYS A 123 -9.65 -14.89 -0.54
CA LYS A 123 -10.72 -15.41 -1.43
C LYS A 123 -11.80 -16.13 -0.63
N ALA A 124 -11.39 -17.01 0.29
CA ALA A 124 -12.33 -17.84 1.06
C ALA A 124 -13.28 -17.01 1.93
N TYR A 125 -12.84 -15.83 2.36
CA TYR A 125 -13.63 -14.86 3.15
C TYR A 125 -14.21 -13.71 2.32
N ASP A 126 -14.13 -13.78 0.98
CA ASP A 126 -14.65 -12.76 0.06
C ASP A 126 -14.13 -11.34 0.37
N ALA A 127 -12.85 -11.25 0.76
CA ALA A 127 -12.21 -9.97 1.05
C ALA A 127 -12.01 -9.17 -0.24
N ALA A 128 -12.44 -7.91 -0.23
CA ALA A 128 -12.26 -7.01 -1.35
C ALA A 128 -10.77 -6.73 -1.62
N LEU A 129 -10.40 -6.71 -2.89
CA LEU A 129 -9.11 -6.19 -3.34
C LEU A 129 -9.18 -4.66 -3.42
N SER A 130 -8.06 -4.00 -3.16
CA SER A 130 -7.93 -2.56 -3.39
C SER A 130 -7.96 -2.26 -4.88
N ASP A 131 -8.72 -1.26 -5.32
CA ASP A 131 -8.69 -0.83 -6.73
C ASP A 131 -7.33 -0.20 -7.10
N CYS A 132 -6.58 0.26 -6.11
CA CYS A 132 -5.30 0.95 -6.29
C CYS A 132 -4.09 -0.01 -6.29
N VAL A 133 -4.30 -1.30 -6.58
CA VAL A 133 -3.21 -2.30 -6.68
C VAL A 133 -3.03 -2.75 -8.14
N ASP A 134 -1.79 -2.69 -8.65
CA ASP A 134 -1.50 -3.06 -10.04
C ASP A 134 -1.44 -4.58 -10.23
N TYR A 135 -0.81 -5.30 -9.30
CA TYR A 135 -0.64 -6.76 -9.36
C TYR A 135 -0.99 -7.41 -8.02
N VAL A 136 -1.83 -8.43 -8.03
CA VAL A 136 -2.17 -9.25 -6.86
C VAL A 136 -1.69 -10.68 -7.06
N PHE A 137 -1.08 -11.23 -6.02
CA PHE A 137 -0.68 -12.61 -5.91
C PHE A 137 -1.44 -13.26 -4.75
N TYR A 138 -2.35 -14.16 -5.09
CA TYR A 138 -2.95 -15.07 -4.13
C TYR A 138 -2.01 -16.25 -3.92
N VAL A 139 -1.45 -16.35 -2.72
CA VAL A 139 -0.57 -17.44 -2.33
C VAL A 139 -1.39 -18.54 -1.66
N ASP A 140 -1.25 -19.78 -2.15
CA ASP A 140 -1.93 -20.92 -1.54
C ASP A 140 -1.41 -21.14 -0.11
N ASP A 141 -2.24 -20.78 0.86
CA ASP A 141 -1.90 -20.74 2.27
C ASP A 141 -3.17 -20.90 3.10
N PRO A 142 -3.27 -21.96 3.92
CA PRO A 142 -4.44 -22.18 4.77
C PRO A 142 -4.51 -21.23 5.97
N SER A 143 -3.51 -20.37 6.17
CA SER A 143 -3.44 -19.36 7.23
C SER A 143 -3.59 -17.93 6.67
N TRP A 144 -3.67 -16.95 7.58
CA TRP A 144 -3.63 -15.53 7.21
C TRP A 144 -2.21 -14.98 7.03
N GLY A 145 -1.17 -15.77 7.33
CA GLY A 145 0.20 -15.32 7.44
C GLY A 145 0.83 -15.67 8.79
N GLY A 146 2.03 -15.14 9.04
CA GLY A 146 2.81 -15.32 10.26
C GLY A 146 3.60 -16.61 10.29
N TYR A 147 4.09 -16.98 11.48
CA TYR A 147 4.71 -18.27 11.70
C TYR A 147 3.66 -19.39 11.85
N VAL A 148 3.96 -20.55 11.27
CA VAL A 148 3.21 -21.81 11.39
C VAL A 148 4.08 -22.86 12.09
N GLU A 149 3.48 -24.03 12.37
CA GLU A 149 4.17 -25.16 13.01
C GLU A 149 4.84 -24.76 14.35
N GLU A 150 4.07 -24.08 15.21
CA GLU A 150 4.53 -23.62 16.54
C GLU A 150 5.73 -22.65 16.47
N GLY A 151 5.77 -21.77 15.47
CA GLY A 151 6.81 -20.74 15.39
C GLY A 151 8.06 -21.13 14.58
N LYS A 152 8.06 -22.32 13.96
CA LYS A 152 9.26 -22.86 13.28
C LYS A 152 9.45 -22.30 11.89
N ASN A 153 8.38 -22.22 11.12
CA ASN A 153 8.42 -21.89 9.70
C ASN A 153 7.48 -20.72 9.41
N LEU A 154 7.85 -19.81 8.51
CA LEU A 154 6.88 -18.86 7.98
C LEU A 154 5.84 -19.61 7.16
N SER A 155 4.59 -19.17 7.24
CA SER A 155 3.54 -19.53 6.28
C SER A 155 3.99 -19.20 4.84
N PRO A 156 3.44 -19.89 3.81
CA PRO A 156 3.75 -19.58 2.42
C PRO A 156 3.57 -18.09 2.07
N THR A 157 2.50 -17.45 2.53
CA THR A 157 2.23 -16.03 2.26
C THR A 157 3.29 -15.13 2.89
N SER A 158 3.61 -15.32 4.16
CA SER A 158 4.62 -14.50 4.84
C SER A 158 6.04 -14.78 4.33
N SER A 159 6.36 -16.01 3.91
CA SER A 159 7.62 -16.30 3.22
C SER A 159 7.70 -15.51 1.90
N ALA A 160 6.64 -15.51 1.10
CA ALA A 160 6.59 -14.74 -0.15
C ALA A 160 6.76 -13.23 0.09
N ILE A 161 6.09 -12.68 1.11
CA ILE A 161 6.22 -11.27 1.52
C ILE A 161 7.65 -10.95 1.94
N VAL A 162 8.19 -11.68 2.91
CA VAL A 162 9.48 -11.38 3.54
C VAL A 162 10.64 -11.58 2.56
N GLU A 163 10.66 -12.69 1.82
CA GLU A 163 11.76 -13.00 0.90
C GLU A 163 11.83 -12.03 -0.27
N SER A 164 10.68 -11.53 -0.73
CA SER A 164 10.59 -10.60 -1.85
C SER A 164 10.89 -9.15 -1.45
N SER A 165 10.98 -8.85 -0.15
CA SER A 165 11.17 -7.49 0.36
C SER A 165 12.65 -7.12 0.49
N ASP A 166 12.99 -5.86 0.22
CA ASP A 166 14.31 -5.28 0.56
C ASP A 166 14.24 -4.44 1.84
N LEU A 167 13.12 -3.72 2.01
CA LEU A 167 12.77 -2.95 3.20
C LEU A 167 11.35 -3.34 3.62
N MET A 168 11.17 -3.61 4.91
CA MET A 168 9.85 -3.77 5.51
C MET A 168 9.58 -2.63 6.49
N VAL A 169 8.42 -2.00 6.35
CA VAL A 169 7.95 -0.91 7.20
C VAL A 169 6.70 -1.39 7.93
N GLY A 170 6.82 -1.57 9.24
CA GLY A 170 5.69 -1.82 10.13
C GLY A 170 5.11 -0.52 10.66
N ILE A 171 3.79 -0.32 10.53
CA ILE A 171 3.08 0.77 11.22
C ILE A 171 2.05 0.11 12.15
N GLY A 172 2.35 0.03 13.44
CA GLY A 172 1.68 -0.87 14.38
C GLY A 172 1.71 -2.32 13.86
N GLY A 173 0.73 -3.13 14.29
CA GLY A 173 0.49 -4.45 13.70
C GLY A 173 0.23 -5.55 14.70
N GLY A 174 -0.49 -6.58 14.25
CA GLY A 174 -0.76 -7.79 15.03
C GLY A 174 0.35 -8.83 14.91
N GLU A 175 0.03 -10.08 15.26
CA GLU A 175 0.98 -11.20 15.28
C GLU A 175 1.63 -11.46 13.91
N VAL A 176 0.86 -11.39 12.81
CA VAL A 176 1.40 -11.59 11.45
C VAL A 176 2.48 -10.54 11.13
N ALA A 177 2.19 -9.26 11.40
CA ALA A 177 3.15 -8.18 11.16
C ALA A 177 4.41 -8.35 12.04
N ARG A 178 4.24 -8.69 13.33
CA ARG A 178 5.37 -9.01 14.23
C ARG A 178 6.25 -10.12 13.64
N ASP A 179 5.63 -11.21 13.22
CA ASP A 179 6.33 -12.41 12.72
C ASP A 179 7.10 -12.12 11.43
N GLU A 180 6.49 -11.40 10.51
CA GLU A 180 7.10 -10.99 9.24
C GLU A 180 8.29 -10.04 9.46
N LEU A 181 8.12 -8.99 10.28
CA LEU A 181 9.20 -8.06 10.60
C LEU A 181 10.35 -8.77 11.32
N THR A 182 10.04 -9.68 12.25
CA THR A 182 11.04 -10.48 12.97
C THR A 182 11.81 -11.38 12.00
N ALA A 183 11.12 -12.05 11.08
CA ALA A 183 11.77 -12.88 10.08
C ALA A 183 12.62 -12.06 9.11
N ALA A 184 12.17 -10.87 8.72
CA ALA A 184 12.92 -9.96 7.87
C ALA A 184 14.24 -9.53 8.54
N GLN A 185 14.21 -9.16 9.84
CA GLN A 185 15.41 -8.87 10.61
C GLN A 185 16.37 -10.08 10.65
N LYS A 186 15.85 -11.29 10.91
CA LYS A 186 16.67 -12.52 10.93
C LYS A 186 17.35 -12.81 9.58
N LEU A 187 16.71 -12.42 8.48
CA LEU A 187 17.27 -12.53 7.12
C LEU A 187 18.15 -11.35 6.72
N GLY A 188 18.43 -10.41 7.63
CA GLY A 188 19.27 -9.25 7.37
C GLY A 188 18.64 -8.19 6.46
N LYS A 189 17.31 -8.20 6.30
CA LYS A 189 16.56 -7.17 5.56
C LYS A 189 16.50 -5.89 6.39
N GLN A 190 16.29 -4.76 5.71
CA GLN A 190 16.04 -3.50 6.42
C GLN A 190 14.64 -3.53 7.03
N VAL A 191 14.53 -3.14 8.29
CA VAL A 191 13.25 -3.07 8.99
C VAL A 191 13.12 -1.71 9.67
N GLN A 192 11.98 -1.06 9.48
CA GLN A 192 11.55 0.14 10.19
C GLN A 192 10.22 -0.16 10.88
N PHE A 193 10.10 0.21 12.14
CA PHE A 193 8.84 0.11 12.88
C PHE A 193 8.40 1.50 13.35
N ILE A 194 7.10 1.76 13.25
CA ILE A 194 6.44 2.99 13.68
C ILE A 194 5.27 2.58 14.57
N PRO A 195 5.25 2.92 15.87
CA PRO A 195 4.20 2.50 16.78
C PRO A 195 2.87 3.16 16.39
N ALA A 196 1.79 2.38 16.44
CA ALA A 196 0.44 2.86 16.22
C ALA A 196 -0.58 1.94 16.91
N ASP A 197 -1.66 2.54 17.38
CA ASP A 197 -2.76 1.81 18.00
C ASP A 197 -3.73 1.27 16.96
N MET A 198 -4.19 0.04 17.18
CA MET A 198 -5.36 -0.47 16.47
C MET A 198 -6.61 0.32 16.89
N ASN A 199 -7.68 0.26 16.10
CA ASN A 199 -8.92 0.94 16.47
C ASN A 199 -9.48 0.37 17.80
N HIS A 200 -9.62 1.25 18.81
CA HIS A 200 -9.96 0.85 20.17
C HIS A 200 -11.35 0.23 20.25
N GLN A 201 -12.34 0.87 19.61
CA GLN A 201 -13.71 0.40 19.60
C GLN A 201 -13.83 -0.98 18.93
N LYS A 202 -13.23 -1.15 17.74
CA LYS A 202 -13.23 -2.44 17.04
C LYS A 202 -12.54 -3.53 17.86
N ALA A 203 -11.44 -3.21 18.54
CA ALA A 203 -10.74 -4.16 19.40
C ALA A 203 -11.63 -4.61 20.58
N GLN A 204 -12.30 -3.67 21.25
CA GLN A 204 -13.24 -3.96 22.34
C GLN A 204 -14.46 -4.76 21.86
N GLU A 205 -15.05 -4.40 20.71
CA GLU A 205 -16.16 -5.14 20.12
C GLU A 205 -15.76 -6.58 19.75
N LYS A 206 -14.56 -6.75 19.19
CA LYS A 206 -14.01 -8.08 18.86
C LYS A 206 -13.80 -8.92 20.12
N ALA A 207 -13.29 -8.33 21.20
CA ALA A 207 -13.13 -9.00 22.49
C ALA A 207 -14.49 -9.43 23.08
N ARG A 208 -15.47 -8.52 23.12
CA ARG A 208 -16.84 -8.81 23.57
C ARG A 208 -17.50 -9.93 22.77
N LYS A 209 -17.39 -9.90 21.43
CA LYS A 209 -17.92 -10.95 20.55
C LYS A 209 -17.30 -12.32 20.82
N LYS A 210 -16.06 -12.36 21.31
CA LYS A 210 -15.32 -13.58 21.67
C LYS A 210 -15.49 -13.99 23.14
N GLY A 211 -16.23 -13.23 23.95
CA GLY A 211 -16.35 -13.47 25.39
C GLY A 211 -15.02 -13.29 26.14
N LEU A 212 -14.10 -12.47 25.60
CA LEU A 212 -12.81 -12.17 26.20
C LEU A 212 -12.87 -10.83 26.97
N PRO A 213 -12.00 -10.62 27.96
CA PRO A 213 -11.84 -9.31 28.59
C PRO A 213 -11.55 -8.22 27.56
N GLU A 214 -12.10 -7.02 27.77
CA GLU A 214 -11.80 -5.88 26.91
C GLU A 214 -10.31 -5.51 27.05
N PRO A 215 -9.62 -5.26 25.92
CA PRO A 215 -8.22 -4.86 25.95
C PRO A 215 -8.07 -3.48 26.59
N THR A 216 -7.00 -3.32 27.38
CA THR A 216 -6.55 -2.02 27.94
C THR A 216 -5.30 -1.51 27.25
N ASP A 217 -4.74 -2.31 26.33
CA ASP A 217 -3.59 -2.00 25.49
C ASP A 217 -3.98 -2.29 24.03
N PHE A 218 -3.63 -1.37 23.13
CA PHE A 218 -4.05 -1.35 21.74
C PHE A 218 -2.88 -1.30 20.75
N LYS A 219 -1.64 -1.39 21.24
CA LYS A 219 -0.42 -1.25 20.42
C LYS A 219 -0.08 -2.47 19.57
N GLY A 220 -0.70 -3.62 19.87
CA GLY A 220 -0.58 -4.85 19.10
C GLY A 220 0.74 -5.60 19.32
N ALA A 221 0.80 -6.83 18.81
CA ALA A 221 1.92 -7.74 19.07
C ALA A 221 3.25 -7.30 18.43
N ALA A 222 3.23 -6.44 17.41
CA ALA A 222 4.45 -5.92 16.82
C ALA A 222 5.18 -4.95 17.78
N ASP A 223 4.45 -4.12 18.53
CA ASP A 223 5.02 -3.16 19.49
C ASP A 223 5.72 -3.84 20.68
N GLU A 224 5.37 -5.10 20.98
CA GLU A 224 6.04 -5.88 22.03
C GLU A 224 7.51 -6.22 21.68
N VAL A 225 7.89 -6.12 20.40
CA VAL A 225 9.20 -6.56 19.89
C VAL A 225 10.06 -5.40 19.36
N PHE A 226 9.45 -4.33 18.85
CA PHE A 226 10.13 -3.26 18.10
C PHE A 226 9.97 -1.89 18.76
#